data_AF-A0A8J8G040-F1
#
_entry.id   AF-A0A8J8G040-F1
#
_cell.length_a   1.000
_cell.length_b   1.000
_cell.length_c   1.000
_cell.angle_alpha   90.00
_cell.angle_beta   90.00
_cell.angle_gamma   90.00
#
_symmetry.space_group_name_H-M   'P 1'
#
loop_
_entity.id
_entity.type
_entity.pdbx_description
1 polymer ?
#
loop_
_entity_poly.entity_id
_entity_poly.type
_entity_poly.pdbx_seq_one_letter_code
_entity_poly.pdbx_strand_id
1 'polypeptide(L)' 'MVNFNPNKLSVKYLHSENLDILSRKYTLTHSDFTGELFLSIDKDYDYQKLKNSMYV' A
#
# COMPACT_ATOMS: atom_id res chain seq x y z
N MET A 1 -20.15 4.35 11.39
CA MET A 1 -19.18 3.39 10.80
C MET A 1 -19.06 3.76 9.33
N VAL A 2 -17.88 4.17 8.86
CA VAL A 2 -17.68 4.48 7.44
C VAL A 2 -17.41 3.16 6.74
N ASN A 3 -18.20 2.80 5.74
CA ASN A 3 -17.97 1.60 4.97
C ASN A 3 -16.69 1.76 4.15
N PHE A 4 -15.83 0.74 4.19
CA PHE A 4 -14.71 0.64 3.26
C PHE A 4 -15.24 0.67 1.82
N ASN A 5 -14.69 1.56 0.99
CA ASN A 5 -14.99 1.63 -0.44
C ASN A 5 -13.87 0.91 -1.23
N PRO A 6 -14.12 -0.28 -1.79
CA PRO A 6 -13.11 -1.04 -2.53
C PRO A 6 -12.55 -0.27 -3.74
N ASN A 7 -13.34 0.63 -4.33
CA ASN A 7 -12.93 1.40 -5.50
C ASN A 7 -11.85 2.46 -5.18
N LYS A 8 -11.62 2.74 -3.89
CA LYS A 8 -10.54 3.64 -3.44
C LYS A 8 -9.26 2.90 -3.07
N LEU A 9 -9.24 1.58 -3.18
CA LEU A 9 -8.04 0.78 -2.92
C LEU A 9 -7.28 0.55 -4.23
N SER A 10 -6.06 1.08 -4.30
CA SER A 10 -5.10 0.79 -5.36
C SER A 10 -4.09 -0.24 -4.86
N VAL A 11 -3.95 -1.36 -5.58
CA VAL A 11 -2.98 -2.42 -5.27
C VAL A 11 -1.84 -2.40 -6.28
N LYS A 12 -0.60 -2.47 -5.80
CA LYS A 12 0.59 -2.51 -6.65
C LYS A 12 1.58 -3.59 -6.19
N TYR A 13 2.08 -4.36 -7.13
CA TYR A 13 3.23 -5.24 -6.95
C TYR A 13 4.48 -4.50 -7.40
N LEU A 14 5.51 -4.44 -6.55
CA LEU A 14 6.73 -3.66 -6.85
C LEU A 14 7.75 -4.43 -7.69
N HIS A 15 7.83 -5.76 -7.54
CA HIS A 15 8.74 -6.61 -8.32
C HIS A 15 8.00 -7.66 -9.16
N SER A 16 7.34 -8.63 -8.52
CA SER A 16 6.63 -9.70 -9.23
C SER A 16 5.36 -10.08 -8.50
N GLU A 17 4.35 -10.49 -9.25
CA GLU A 17 3.13 -11.07 -8.67
C GLU A 17 3.38 -12.49 -8.12
N ASN A 18 4.45 -13.14 -8.58
CA ASN A 18 4.84 -14.50 -8.21
C ASN A 18 5.73 -14.57 -6.95
N LEU A 19 5.60 -13.62 -6.03
CA LEU A 19 6.26 -13.76 -4.73
C LEU A 19 5.63 -14.91 -3.94
N ASP A 20 6.50 -15.73 -3.33
CA ASP A 20 6.08 -16.70 -2.31
C ASP A 20 5.26 -15.97 -1.25
N ILE A 21 4.06 -16.51 -0.98
CA ILE A 21 3.08 -15.93 -0.06
C ILE A 21 3.71 -15.68 1.32
N LEU A 22 4.61 -16.57 1.75
CA LEU A 22 5.29 -16.48 3.04
C LEU A 22 6.32 -15.35 3.10
N SER A 23 6.83 -14.91 1.95
CA SER A 23 7.84 -13.85 1.84
C SER A 23 7.24 -12.46 1.59
N ARG A 24 5.93 -12.36 1.33
CA ARG A 24 5.27 -11.09 1.02
C ARG A 24 5.13 -10.21 2.25
N LYS A 25 5.60 -8.98 2.10
CA LYS A 25 5.33 -7.85 2.98
C LYS A 25 4.32 -6.93 2.32
N TYR A 26 3.47 -6.33 3.16
CA TYR A 26 2.37 -5.48 2.75
C TYR A 26 2.57 -4.10 3.37
N THR A 27 2.58 -3.06 2.55
CA THR A 27 2.65 -1.67 2.99
C THR A 27 1.35 -0.97 2.59
N LEU A 28 0.49 -0.70 3.57
CA LEU A 28 -0.77 0.01 3.37
C LEU A 28 -0.62 1.46 3.85
N THR A 29 -0.87 2.41 2.96
CA THR A 29 -0.88 3.85 3.27
C THR A 29 -2.21 4.48 2.95
N HIS A 30 -2.60 5.50 3.74
CA HIS A 30 -3.83 6.27 3.57
C HIS A 30 -3.49 7.73 3.20
N SER A 31 -4.27 8.31 2.30
CA SER A 31 -4.23 9.74 2.00
C SER A 31 -5.34 10.46 2.74
N ASP A 32 -4.99 11.33 3.69
CA ASP A 32 -5.99 12.09 4.45
C ASP A 32 -6.72 13.14 3.59
N PHE A 33 -6.10 13.60 2.50
CA PHE A 33 -6.69 14.56 1.57
C PHE A 33 -7.73 13.94 0.63
N THR A 34 -7.43 12.78 0.04
CA THR A 34 -8.30 12.14 -0.98
C THR A 34 -9.14 10.98 -0.39
N GLY A 35 -8.77 10.48 0.78
CA GLY A 35 -9.33 9.27 1.39
C GLY A 35 -9.00 8.01 0.60
N GLU A 36 -7.97 8.04 -0.25
CA GLU A 36 -7.51 6.88 -1.03
C GLU A 36 -6.60 5.98 -0.20
N LEU A 37 -6.63 4.69 -0.53
CA LEU A 37 -5.82 3.66 0.09
C LEU A 37 -4.88 3.06 -0.95
N PHE A 38 -3.61 2.91 -0.59
CA PHE A 38 -2.59 2.33 -1.46
C PHE A 38 -1.93 1.15 -0.76
N LEU A 39 -2.03 -0.03 -1.37
CA LEU A 39 -1.40 -1.26 -0.90
C LEU A 39 -0.25 -1.64 -1.83
N SER A 40 0.96 -1.67 -1.29
CA SER A 40 2.15 -2.15 -2.00
C SER A 40 2.55 -3.52 -1.47
N ILE A 41 2.81 -4.46 -2.39
CA ILE A 41 3.14 -5.85 -2.10
C ILE A 41 4.52 -6.17 -2.70
N ASP A 42 5.46 -6.60 -1.86
CA ASP A 42 6.82 -6.98 -2.25
C ASP A 42 7.52 -7.84 -1.18
N LYS A 43 8.77 -8.25 -1.40
CA LYS A 43 9.62 -8.92 -0.39
C LYS A 43 10.05 -8.00 0.75
N ASP A 44 10.02 -6.69 0.53
CA ASP A 44 10.43 -5.65 1.45
C ASP A 44 9.33 -4.60 1.63
N TYR A 45 9.34 -3.86 2.74
CA TYR A 45 8.39 -2.76 2.92
C TYR A 45 8.68 -1.64 1.92
N ASP A 46 7.62 -0.96 1.46
CA ASP A 46 7.75 0.20 0.59
C ASP A 46 8.15 1.43 1.41
N TYR A 47 9.44 1.53 1.71
CA TYR A 47 10.01 2.64 2.46
C TYR A 47 9.90 3.98 1.71
N GLN A 48 9.71 3.98 0.39
CA GLN A 48 9.50 5.22 -0.36
C GLN A 48 8.14 5.82 -0.02
N LYS A 49 7.11 4.99 0.09
CA LYS A 49 5.77 5.43 0.50
C LYS A 49 5.71 5.88 1.95
N LEU A 50 6.51 5.26 2.83
CA LEU A 50 6.62 5.69 4.23
C LEU A 50 7.36 7.03 4.38
N LYS A 51 8.44 7.24 3.64
CA LYS A 51 9.21 8.51 3.70
C LYS A 51 8.39 9.71 3.22
N ASN A 52 7.58 9.54 2.18
CA ASN A 52 6.73 10.62 1.68
C ASN A 52 5.59 11.00 2.65
N SER A 53 5.25 10.18 3.65
CA SER A 53 4.24 10.52 4.64
C SER A 53 4.75 11.44 5.77
N MET A 54 6.07 11.72 5.82
CA MET A 54 6.68 12.59 6.83
C MET A 54 6.80 14.05 6.40
N TYR A 55 6.51 14.37 5.14
CA TYR A 55 6.54 15.73 4.59
C TYR A 55 5.19 16.09 3.97
N VAL A 56 4.14 16.14 4.80
CA VAL A 56 2.87 16.81 4.49
C VAL A 56 2.40 17.52 5.75
#